data_AF-A0A3D8HZ99-F1
#
_entry.id   AF-A0A3D8HZ99-F1
#
_cell.length_a   1.000
_cell.length_b   1.000
_cell.length_c   1.000
_cell.angle_alpha   90.00
_cell.angle_beta   90.00
_cell.angle_gamma   90.00
#
_symmetry.space_group_name_H-M   'P 1'
#
loop_
_entity.id
_entity.type
_entity.pdbx_description
1 polymer ?
#
loop_
_entity_poly.entity_id
_entity_poly.type
_entity_poly.pdbx_seq_one_letter_code
_entity_poly.pdbx_strand_id
1 'polypeptide(L)'
;MLGAVRHKGFIPWGDDDMDFYMPRSDYQRLIELDKNGIFDKKFIFKHWDKTKNYIWNFGKLEDTTTTCIESTIAQNNVNYKSGVGIDIFILDGGGQRQKSS
;
A
#
# COMPACT_ATOMS: atom_id res chain seq x y z
N MET A 1 14.78 -2.17 -11.31
CA MET A 1 14.66 -3.34 -10.42
C MET A 1 15.79 -4.32 -10.71
N LEU A 2 16.87 -4.29 -9.93
CA LEU A 2 17.97 -5.26 -10.03
C LEU A 2 18.33 -5.90 -8.68
N GLY A 3 17.39 -5.88 -7.72
CA GLY A 3 17.62 -6.37 -6.35
C GLY A 3 16.62 -7.42 -5.85
N ALA A 4 15.58 -7.75 -6.61
CA ALA A 4 14.47 -8.59 -6.12
C ALA A 4 14.68 -10.11 -6.28
N VAL A 5 15.81 -10.55 -6.87
CA VAL A 5 16.03 -11.98 -7.17
C VAL A 5 17.08 -12.63 -6.25
N ARG A 6 17.74 -11.90 -5.35
CA ARG A 6 18.90 -12.47 -4.63
C ARG A 6 18.88 -12.54 -3.10
N HIS A 7 17.89 -11.99 -2.41
CA HIS A 7 17.75 -12.23 -0.97
C HIS A 7 16.30 -12.49 -0.56
N LYS A 8 16.00 -13.72 -0.15
CA LYS A 8 14.79 -14.10 0.59
C LYS A 8 14.90 -13.63 2.05
N GLY A 9 15.10 -12.33 2.24
CA GLY A 9 15.31 -11.74 3.55
C GLY A 9 15.38 -10.22 3.45
N PHE A 10 14.70 -9.57 4.40
CA PHE A 10 14.58 -8.13 4.55
C PHE A 10 15.97 -7.47 4.58
N ILE A 11 16.16 -6.39 3.81
CA ILE A 11 17.42 -5.63 3.79
C ILE A 11 17.35 -4.62 4.96
N PRO A 12 18.17 -4.76 6.01
CA PRO A 12 17.99 -4.00 7.25
C PRO A 12 18.75 -2.66 7.25
N TRP A 13 18.91 -2.03 6.09
CA TRP A 13 19.61 -0.76 5.97
C TRP A 13 18.90 0.15 4.97
N GLY A 14 17.91 0.90 5.47
CA GLY A 14 17.71 2.28 5.01
C GLY A 14 16.67 2.57 3.93
N ASP A 15 15.70 1.69 3.65
CA ASP A 15 14.47 2.10 2.96
C ASP A 15 13.28 1.48 3.72
N ASP A 16 12.64 2.31 4.55
CA ASP A 16 11.50 2.00 5.44
C ASP A 16 10.17 1.92 4.65
N ASP A 17 10.23 2.11 3.32
CA ASP A 17 9.08 2.21 2.43
C ASP A 17 9.12 1.05 1.41
N MET A 18 8.33 0.01 1.65
CA MET A 18 8.04 -0.99 0.62
C MET A 18 6.90 -0.48 -0.27
N ASP A 19 7.24 0.06 -1.44
CA ASP A 19 6.25 0.49 -2.44
C ASP A 19 5.94 -0.66 -3.42
N PHE A 20 4.68 -1.06 -3.52
CA PHE A 20 4.21 -2.02 -4.53
C PHE A 20 3.39 -1.33 -5.59
N TYR A 21 3.64 -1.66 -6.86
CA TYR A 21 2.81 -1.23 -7.98
C TYR A 21 1.98 -2.42 -8.44
N MET A 22 0.67 -2.22 -8.57
CA MET A 22 -0.22 -3.25 -9.07
C MET A 22 -1.18 -2.71 -10.14
N PRO A 23 -1.50 -3.50 -11.19
CA PRO A 23 -2.53 -3.12 -12.14
C PRO A 23 -3.87 -2.83 -11.44
N ARG A 24 -4.65 -1.91 -11.99
CA ARG A 24 -5.98 -1.54 -11.45
C ARG A 24 -6.90 -2.73 -11.21
N SER A 25 -6.89 -3.73 -12.10
CA SER A 25 -7.68 -4.96 -11.93
C SER A 25 -7.30 -5.74 -10.67
N ASP A 26 -6.00 -5.82 -10.40
CA ASP A 26 -5.50 -6.57 -9.24
C ASP A 26 -5.75 -5.76 -7.96
N TYR A 27 -5.64 -4.42 -8.02
CA TYR A 27 -5.97 -3.54 -6.90
C TYR A 27 -7.44 -3.66 -6.49
N GLN A 28 -8.34 -3.70 -7.47
CA GLN A 28 -9.76 -3.94 -7.22
C GLN A 28 -9.99 -5.31 -6.58
N ARG A 29 -9.29 -6.35 -7.04
CA ARG A 29 -9.36 -7.67 -6.41
C ARG A 29 -8.81 -7.67 -4.98
N LEU A 30 -7.77 -6.91 -4.70
CA LEU A 30 -7.24 -6.74 -3.35
C LEU A 30 -8.27 -6.10 -2.41
N ILE A 31 -9.01 -5.09 -2.88
CA ILE A 31 -10.13 -4.49 -2.13
C ILE A 31 -11.21 -5.54 -1.82
N GLU A 32 -11.58 -6.37 -2.79
CA GLU A 32 -12.55 -7.45 -2.56
C GLU A 32 -12.05 -8.47 -1.54
N LEU A 33 -10.77 -8.84 -1.60
CA LEU A 33 -10.15 -9.77 -0.65
C LEU A 33 -10.08 -9.18 0.76
N ASP A 34 -9.82 -7.88 0.91
CA ASP A 34 -9.90 -7.18 2.19
C ASP A 34 -11.32 -7.21 2.76
N LYS A 35 -12.34 -6.96 1.93
CA LYS A 35 -13.76 -7.07 2.32
C LYS A 35 -14.12 -8.49 2.79
N ASN A 36 -13.44 -9.51 2.25
CA ASN A 36 -13.57 -10.91 2.65
C ASN A 36 -12.68 -11.31 3.85
N GLY A 37 -11.93 -10.37 4.43
CA GLY A 37 -11.15 -10.61 5.64
C GLY A 37 -9.87 -11.43 5.42
N ILE A 38 -9.20 -11.26 4.28
CA ILE A 38 -7.94 -11.99 4.01
C ILE A 38 -6.79 -11.62 4.94
N PHE A 39 -6.82 -10.42 5.53
CA PHE A 39 -5.77 -9.91 6.39
C PHE A 39 -5.99 -10.34 7.85
N ASP A 40 -4.89 -10.71 8.52
CA ASP A 40 -4.90 -10.93 9.97
C ASP A 40 -5.30 -9.63 10.70
N LYS A 41 -5.90 -9.74 11.89
CA LYS A 41 -6.40 -8.61 12.69
C LYS A 41 -5.33 -7.57 13.02
N LYS A 42 -4.05 -7.96 12.91
CA LYS A 42 -2.89 -7.08 13.09
C LYS A 42 -2.74 -6.09 11.94
N PHE A 43 -3.13 -6.47 10.73
CA PHE A 43 -2.99 -5.65 9.53
C PHE A 43 -4.32 -4.99 9.15
N ILE A 44 -4.26 -3.72 8.79
CA ILE A 44 -5.40 -2.99 8.26
C ILE A 44 -5.06 -2.45 6.88
N PHE A 45 -5.83 -2.87 5.88
CA PHE A 45 -5.78 -2.24 4.57
C PHE A 45 -6.69 -1.00 4.58
N LYS A 46 -6.06 0.16 4.38
CA LYS A 46 -6.71 1.48 4.30
C LYS A 46 -6.72 1.93 2.85
N HIS A 47 -7.88 2.37 2.41
CA HIS A 47 -8.09 2.90 1.07
C HIS A 47 -9.27 3.89 1.08
N TRP A 48 -9.38 4.69 0.01
CA TRP A 48 -10.39 5.74 -0.13
C TRP A 48 -11.85 5.30 0.11
N ASP A 49 -12.21 4.06 -0.22
CA ASP A 49 -13.59 3.55 -0.06
C ASP A 49 -13.95 3.17 1.41
N LYS A 50 -12.97 2.95 2.29
CA LYS A 50 -13.16 2.41 3.66
C LYS A 50 -12.78 3.40 4.74
N THR A 51 -11.77 4.22 4.49
CA THR A 51 -11.20 5.11 5.50
C THR A 51 -11.73 6.53 5.29
N LYS A 52 -12.58 6.99 6.20
CA LYS A 52 -13.06 8.38 6.22
C LYS A 52 -11.86 9.32 6.43
N ASN A 53 -11.77 10.39 5.64
CA ASN A 53 -10.66 11.36 5.62
C ASN A 53 -9.30 10.77 5.17
N TYR A 54 -9.32 9.71 4.36
CA TYR A 54 -8.09 9.20 3.74
C TYR A 54 -7.59 10.18 2.67
N ILE A 55 -6.35 10.64 2.84
CA ILE A 55 -5.77 11.71 2.01
C ILE A 55 -5.01 11.20 0.78
N TRP A 56 -4.79 9.89 0.69
CA TRP A 56 -3.96 9.28 -0.35
C TRP A 56 -4.78 8.64 -1.48
N ASN A 57 -4.21 8.62 -2.68
CA ASN A 57 -4.84 8.03 -3.88
C ASN A 57 -4.45 6.56 -4.11
N PHE A 58 -3.61 6.00 -3.23
CA PHE A 58 -3.13 4.63 -3.25
C PHE A 58 -3.67 3.86 -2.04
N GLY A 59 -3.52 2.54 -1.97
CA GLY A 59 -3.89 1.78 -0.79
C GLY A 59 -2.71 1.67 0.16
N LYS A 60 -2.94 1.66 1.47
CA LYS A 60 -1.88 1.45 2.47
C LYS A 60 -2.23 0.29 3.39
N LEU A 61 -1.35 -0.70 3.47
CA LEU A 61 -1.49 -1.82 4.40
C LEU A 61 -0.64 -1.55 5.63
N GLU A 62 -1.27 -1.28 6.77
CA GLU A 62 -0.58 -0.86 8.00
C GLU A 62 -0.67 -1.93 9.11
N ASP A 63 0.38 -2.06 9.92
CA ASP A 63 0.38 -2.86 11.15
C ASP A 63 -0.14 -2.02 12.33
N THR A 64 -1.28 -2.43 12.87
CA THR A 64 -1.97 -1.78 14.00
C THR A 64 -1.25 -1.94 15.35
N THR A 65 -0.28 -2.84 15.44
CA THR A 65 0.54 -3.03 16.65
C THR A 65 1.70 -2.05 16.74
N THR A 66 1.97 -1.32 15.66
CA THR A 66 3.02 -0.30 15.58
C THR A 66 2.39 1.09 15.49
N THR A 67 3.17 2.14 15.80
CA THR A 67 2.73 3.52 15.60
C THR A 67 3.80 4.26 14.83
N CYS A 68 3.42 4.75 13.65
CA CYS A 68 4.21 5.66 12.84
C CYS A 68 3.41 6.96 12.67
N ILE A 69 4.03 8.10 12.89
CA ILE A 69 3.37 9.39 12.67
C ILE A 69 4.13 10.07 11.54
N GLU A 70 3.57 10.01 10.33
CA GLU A 70 4.14 10.71 9.19
C GLU A 70 4.03 12.21 9.39
N SER A 71 5.07 12.94 8.98
CA SER A 71 5.15 14.39 9.13
C SER A 71 4.00 15.12 8.43
N THR A 72 3.52 14.61 7.30
CA THR A 72 2.35 15.16 6.57
C THR A 72 1.05 15.05 7.38
N ILE A 73 0.88 13.99 8.17
CA ILE A 73 -0.29 13.82 9.06
C ILE A 73 -0.19 14.79 10.24
N ALA A 74 1.00 14.87 10.85
CA ALA A 74 1.27 15.76 11.98
C ALA A 74 1.11 17.24 11.62
N GLN A 75 1.60 17.66 10.44
CA GLN A 75 1.56 19.05 9.99
C GLN A 75 0.17 19.51 9.56
N ASN A 76 -0.64 18.62 8.98
CA ASN A 76 -2.01 18.94 8.55
C ASN A 76 -3.06 18.70 9.65
N ASN A 77 -2.62 18.41 10.88
CA ASN A 77 -3.47 18.13 12.04
C ASN A 77 -4.56 17.09 11.75
N VAL A 78 -4.23 16.10 10.92
CA VAL A 78 -5.15 15.04 10.53
C VAL A 78 -5.24 14.07 11.69
N ASN A 79 -6.45 13.84 12.22
CA ASN A 79 -6.68 12.84 13.27
C ASN A 79 -6.61 11.43 12.67
N TYR A 80 -5.39 10.99 12.37
CA TYR A 80 -5.08 9.73 11.71
C TYR A 80 -3.92 9.06 12.43
N LYS A 81 -4.20 7.90 13.05
CA LYS A 81 -3.14 7.04 13.58
C LYS A 81 -2.62 6.17 12.43
N SER A 82 -1.37 6.37 12.04
CA SER A 82 -0.67 5.52 11.08
C SER A 82 0.13 4.45 11.82
N GLY A 83 0.20 3.25 11.26
CA GLY A 83 1.19 2.23 11.62
C GLY A 83 2.35 2.23 10.62
N VAL A 84 3.38 1.42 10.89
CA VAL A 84 4.32 1.02 9.83
C VAL A 84 3.51 0.30 8.76
N GLY A 85 3.68 0.70 7.50
CA GLY A 85 2.82 0.21 6.44
C GLY A 85 3.46 0.23 5.07
N ILE A 86 2.84 -0.53 4.18
CA ILE A 86 3.25 -0.75 2.80
C ILE A 86 2.33 0.08 1.91
N ASP A 87 2.91 0.90 1.04
CA ASP A 87 2.17 1.71 0.08
C ASP A 87 1.95 0.91 -1.22
N ILE A 88 0.70 0.83 -1.65
CA ILE A 88 0.24 0.02 -2.78
C ILE A 88 -0.34 0.95 -3.85
N PHE A 89 0.51 1.31 -4.81
CA PHE A 89 0.19 2.20 -5.91
C PHE A 89 -0.55 1.48 -7.04
N ILE A 90 -1.52 2.21 -7.60
CA ILE A 90 -2.27 1.76 -8.77
C ILE A 90 -1.46 2.12 -10.02
N LEU A 91 -1.10 1.11 -10.80
CA LEU A 91 -0.47 1.29 -12.10
C LEU A 91 -1.56 1.44 -13.18
N ASP A 92 -1.85 2.69 -13.55
CA ASP A 92 -2.64 3.02 -14.74
C ASP A 92 -1.69 3.46 -15.87
N GLY A 93 -1.61 2.67 -16.94
CA GLY A 93 -0.94 3.09 -18.19
C GLY A 93 0.34 2.36 -18.60
N GLY A 94 0.72 1.24 -17.96
CA GLY A 94 1.96 0.50 -18.25
C GLY A 94 1.85 -0.69 -19.21
N GLY A 95 1.04 -0.63 -20.27
CA GLY A 95 1.06 -1.68 -21.29
C GLY A 95 -0.22 -1.83 -22.11
N GLN A 96 -0.48 -0.89 -23.02
CA GLN A 96 -1.17 -1.29 -24.24
C GLN A 96 -0.25 -2.28 -24.97
N ARG A 97 -0.53 -3.59 -24.89
CA ARG A 97 -0.10 -4.50 -25.94
C ARG A 97 -0.80 -4.03 -27.21
N GLN A 98 -0.12 -3.21 -28.01
CA GLN A 98 -0.45 -3.10 -29.42
C GLN A 98 -0.33 -4.53 -29.97
N LYS A 99 -1.46 -5.13 -30.29
CA LYS A 99 -1.50 -6.27 -31.20
C LYS A 99 -1.09 -5.69 -32.55
N SER A 100 0.18 -5.84 -32.93
CA SER A 100 0.60 -5.66 -34.31
C SER A 100 -0.19 -6.65 -35.16
N SER A 101 -1.04 -6.12 -36.02
CA SER A 101 -1.70 -6.85 -37.10
C SER A 101 -0.68 -7.13 -38.21
#